data_AF-A0A4U5NYR4-F1
#
_entry.id   AF-A0A4U5NYR4-F1
#
_cell.length_a   1.000
_cell.length_b   1.000
_cell.length_c   1.000
_cell.angle_alpha   90.00
_cell.angle_beta   90.00
_cell.angle_gamma   90.00
#
_symmetry.space_group_name_H-M   'P 1'
#
loop_
_entity.id
_entity.type
_entity.pdbx_description
1 polymer ?
#
loop_
_entity_poly.entity_id
_entity_poly.type
_entity_poly.pdbx_seq_one_letter_code
_entity_poly.pdbx_strand_id
1 'polypeptide(L)'
;MYCSSSEVLALNRMLEFANKRLSIFLFDGKRVLFWVAVVVTYAIACTFLVPDAFYHYDPYAGTFLFIEANGQLNVVHLFNNFFKCGFLTLSYGIMLVFIFRLKNQTSHQGTLTTFHVKVSIQTLTIAVLGDAVTVGYLASYYLPLSNSIAQHTGTFGQLLWISVHSGSGLIYLFMNRAVNKKFKRMFCGAYQLRNGLGVTPNTGVHSLPRTTLKIDPTD
;
A
#
# COMPACT_ATOMS: atom_id res chain seq x y z
N MET A 1 -2.28 -13.96 -4.32
CA MET A 1 -1.37 -12.81 -4.57
C MET A 1 -1.50 -11.70 -3.53
N TYR A 2 -2.71 -11.23 -3.20
CA TYR A 2 -2.88 -10.12 -2.23
C TYR A 2 -2.23 -10.38 -0.86
N CYS A 3 -2.41 -11.58 -0.27
CA CYS A 3 -1.87 -11.92 1.04
C CYS A 3 -0.34 -11.82 1.09
N SER A 4 0.36 -12.60 0.26
CA SER A 4 1.83 -12.57 0.19
C SER A 4 2.39 -11.19 -0.19
N SER A 5 1.74 -10.44 -1.08
CA SER A 5 2.18 -9.07 -1.38
C SER A 5 2.07 -8.11 -0.18
N SER A 6 1.02 -8.28 0.65
CA SER A 6 0.80 -7.48 1.84
C SER A 6 1.82 -7.80 2.94
N GLU A 7 2.18 -9.08 3.08
CA GLU A 7 3.20 -9.55 4.02
C GLU A 7 4.59 -9.02 3.64
N VAL A 8 4.99 -9.15 2.37
CA VAL A 8 6.24 -8.59 1.86
C VAL A 8 6.31 -7.08 2.09
N LEU A 9 5.21 -6.36 1.83
CA LEU A 9 5.14 -4.92 2.07
C LEU A 9 5.24 -4.58 3.55
N ALA A 10 4.52 -5.31 4.42
CA ALA A 10 4.58 -5.12 5.87
C ALA A 10 5.99 -5.38 6.43
N LEU A 11 6.65 -6.44 5.97
CA LEU A 11 8.04 -6.76 6.33
C LEU A 11 9.00 -5.63 5.94
N ASN A 12 8.90 -5.14 4.70
CA ASN A 12 9.68 -4.00 4.22
C ASN A 12 9.46 -2.74 5.06
N ARG A 13 8.20 -2.37 5.33
CA ARG A 13 7.87 -1.20 6.16
C ARG A 13 8.35 -1.35 7.60
N MET A 14 8.22 -2.53 8.19
CA MET A 14 8.71 -2.78 9.55
C MET A 14 10.24 -2.67 9.62
N LEU A 15 10.95 -3.34 8.71
CA LEU A 15 12.42 -3.32 8.68
C LEU A 15 12.99 -1.94 8.40
N GLU A 16 12.28 -1.10 7.67
CA GLU A 16 12.68 0.28 7.43
C GLU A 16 12.95 1.07 8.73
N PHE A 17 12.20 0.77 9.81
CA PHE A 17 12.40 1.39 11.13
C PHE A 17 13.14 0.49 12.11
N ALA A 18 12.97 -0.83 12.03
CA ALA A 18 13.60 -1.77 12.96
C ALA A 18 15.08 -2.03 12.64
N ASN A 19 15.42 -2.18 11.35
CA ASN A 19 16.78 -2.44 10.89
C ASN A 19 16.98 -1.98 9.44
N LYS A 20 17.38 -0.71 9.28
CA LYS A 20 17.57 -0.08 7.97
C LYS A 20 18.56 -0.82 7.07
N ARG A 21 19.63 -1.41 7.63
CA ARG A 21 20.62 -2.19 6.86
C ARG A 21 19.98 -3.43 6.23
N LEU A 22 19.15 -4.14 7.01
CA LEU A 22 18.44 -5.31 6.51
C LEU A 22 17.35 -4.92 5.50
N SER A 23 16.65 -3.80 5.71
CA SER A 23 15.71 -3.23 4.72
C SER A 23 16.39 -3.00 3.37
N ILE A 24 17.54 -2.31 3.37
CA ILE A 24 18.32 -2.06 2.15
C ILE A 24 18.78 -3.37 1.52
N PHE A 25 19.32 -4.30 2.33
CA PHE A 25 19.78 -5.58 1.83
C PHE A 25 18.66 -6.40 1.17
N LEU A 26 17.45 -6.41 1.71
CA LEU A 26 16.38 -7.24 1.17
C LEU A 26 15.58 -6.56 0.05
N PHE A 27 15.40 -5.24 0.10
CA PHE A 27 14.39 -4.56 -0.74
C PHE A 27 14.96 -3.51 -1.69
N ASP A 28 16.24 -3.13 -1.58
CA ASP A 28 16.77 -2.03 -2.40
C ASP A 28 17.06 -2.43 -3.86
N GLY A 29 16.95 -1.45 -4.75
CA GLY A 29 17.21 -1.60 -6.18
C GLY A 29 16.37 -2.70 -6.83
N LYS A 30 17.03 -3.61 -7.56
CA LYS A 30 16.36 -4.69 -8.33
C LYS A 30 15.91 -5.86 -7.45
N ARG A 31 16.27 -5.91 -6.17
CA ARG A 31 15.92 -7.02 -5.26
C ARG A 31 14.42 -7.07 -4.97
N VAL A 32 13.70 -5.97 -5.15
CA VAL A 32 12.23 -5.96 -5.13
C VAL A 32 11.62 -6.92 -6.17
N LEU A 33 12.27 -7.12 -7.33
CA LEU A 33 11.78 -8.04 -8.36
C LEU A 33 11.83 -9.49 -7.91
N PHE A 34 12.83 -9.86 -7.08
CA PHE A 34 12.87 -11.17 -6.45
C PHE A 34 11.65 -11.39 -5.57
N TRP A 35 11.26 -10.40 -4.77
CA TRP A 35 10.05 -10.49 -3.95
C TRP A 35 8.76 -10.55 -4.77
N VAL A 36 8.68 -9.87 -5.91
CA VAL A 36 7.57 -10.03 -6.86
C VAL A 36 7.50 -11.48 -7.35
N ALA A 37 8.64 -12.09 -7.70
CA ALA A 37 8.69 -13.50 -8.08
C ALA A 37 8.27 -14.44 -6.95
N VAL A 38 8.67 -14.16 -5.70
CA VAL A 38 8.20 -14.91 -4.51
C VAL A 38 6.69 -14.83 -4.36
N VAL A 39 6.09 -13.63 -4.48
CA VAL A 39 4.64 -13.43 -4.39
C VAL A 39 3.88 -14.22 -5.45
N VAL A 40 4.37 -14.19 -6.69
CA VAL A 40 3.78 -14.93 -7.82
C VAL A 40 3.91 -16.43 -7.60
N THR A 41 5.11 -16.91 -7.27
CA THR A 41 5.39 -18.33 -7.04
C THR A 41 4.55 -18.88 -5.88
N TYR A 42 4.44 -18.12 -4.78
CA TYR A 42 3.58 -18.47 -3.65
C TYR A 42 2.11 -18.60 -4.07
N ALA A 43 1.59 -17.63 -4.83
CA ALA A 43 0.21 -17.68 -5.30
C ALA A 43 -0.06 -18.89 -6.20
N ILE A 44 0.86 -19.19 -7.12
CA ILE A 44 0.79 -20.36 -8.00
C ILE A 44 0.82 -21.66 -7.17
N ALA A 45 1.74 -21.76 -6.20
CA ALA A 45 1.85 -22.91 -5.32
C ALA A 45 0.54 -23.15 -4.53
N CYS A 46 -0.06 -22.10 -3.96
CA CYS A 46 -1.35 -22.22 -3.27
C CYS A 46 -2.47 -22.72 -4.18
N THR A 47 -2.49 -22.31 -5.45
CA THR A 47 -3.47 -22.81 -6.44
C THR A 47 -3.25 -24.29 -6.74
N PHE A 48 -2.00 -24.75 -6.84
CA PHE A 48 -1.70 -26.16 -7.06
C PHE A 48 -1.98 -27.05 -5.85
N LEU A 49 -1.93 -26.50 -4.63
CA LEU A 49 -2.24 -27.25 -3.41
C LEU A 49 -3.73 -27.58 -3.26
N VAL A 50 -4.63 -26.78 -3.86
CA VAL A 50 -6.08 -27.00 -3.83
C VAL A 50 -6.65 -26.82 -5.24
N PRO A 51 -6.42 -27.79 -6.15
CA PRO A 51 -6.75 -27.65 -7.58
C PRO A 51 -8.27 -27.61 -7.84
N ASP A 52 -9.07 -28.09 -6.90
CA ASP A 52 -10.52 -28.16 -6.95
C ASP A 52 -11.21 -27.06 -6.12
N ALA A 53 -10.46 -26.02 -5.73
CA ALA A 53 -11.02 -24.85 -5.05
C ALA A 53 -12.07 -24.15 -5.92
N PHE A 54 -13.26 -23.92 -5.37
CA PHE A 54 -14.33 -23.20 -6.04
C PHE A 54 -14.99 -22.15 -5.14
N TYR A 55 -15.55 -21.12 -5.79
CA TYR A 55 -16.23 -20.01 -5.15
C TYR A 55 -17.74 -20.23 -5.25
N HIS A 56 -18.40 -20.35 -4.11
CA HIS A 56 -19.86 -20.45 -4.03
C HIS A 56 -20.44 -19.19 -3.42
N TYR A 57 -21.38 -18.52 -4.09
CA TYR A 57 -22.08 -17.40 -3.46
C TYR A 57 -23.27 -17.91 -2.65
N ASP A 58 -23.27 -17.65 -1.34
CA ASP A 58 -24.41 -17.90 -0.47
C ASP A 58 -25.27 -16.63 -0.39
N PRO A 59 -26.48 -16.61 -0.99
CA PRO A 59 -27.36 -15.45 -0.96
C PRO A 59 -27.97 -15.18 0.42
N TYR A 60 -28.05 -16.18 1.31
CA TYR A 60 -28.62 -16.02 2.65
C TYR A 60 -27.62 -15.41 3.62
N ALA A 61 -26.35 -15.77 3.49
CA ALA A 61 -25.26 -15.18 4.26
C ALA A 61 -24.69 -13.90 3.61
N GLY A 62 -25.01 -13.64 2.33
CA GLY A 62 -24.51 -12.48 1.59
C GLY A 62 -23.00 -12.53 1.38
N THR A 63 -22.42 -13.73 1.21
CA THR A 63 -20.96 -13.91 1.10
C THR A 63 -20.58 -15.02 0.13
N PHE A 64 -19.39 -14.89 -0.46
CA PHE A 64 -18.71 -16.00 -1.11
C PHE A 64 -18.09 -16.94 -0.07
N LEU A 65 -18.40 -18.23 -0.21
CA LEU A 65 -17.77 -19.35 0.46
C LEU A 65 -16.60 -19.86 -0.39
N PHE A 66 -15.52 -20.21 0.30
CA PHE A 66 -14.28 -20.71 -0.30
C PHE A 66 -14.16 -22.18 0.08
N ILE A 67 -14.68 -23.04 -0.78
CA ILE A 67 -14.82 -24.48 -0.52
C ILE A 67 -14.17 -25.29 -1.65
N GLU A 68 -13.86 -26.53 -1.34
CA GLU A 68 -13.42 -27.55 -2.29
C GLU A 68 -14.63 -28.16 -3.01
N ALA A 69 -14.39 -28.88 -4.11
CA ALA A 69 -15.47 -29.49 -4.90
C ALA A 69 -16.26 -30.54 -4.12
N ASN A 70 -15.65 -31.12 -3.08
CA ASN A 70 -16.25 -32.05 -2.13
C ASN A 70 -17.11 -31.35 -1.03
N GLY A 71 -17.22 -30.02 -1.05
CA GLY A 71 -17.96 -29.21 -0.07
C GLY A 71 -17.20 -28.91 1.23
N GLN A 72 -15.95 -29.37 1.36
CA GLN A 72 -15.09 -29.07 2.51
C GLN A 72 -14.54 -27.65 2.45
N LEU A 73 -14.10 -27.15 3.60
CA LEU A 73 -13.43 -25.85 3.69
C LEU A 73 -12.06 -25.90 3.02
N ASN A 74 -11.73 -24.87 2.25
CA ASN A 74 -10.39 -24.69 1.73
C ASN A 74 -9.42 -24.31 2.88
N VAL A 75 -8.75 -25.31 3.45
CA VAL A 75 -7.84 -25.14 4.60
C VAL A 75 -6.66 -24.25 4.25
N VAL A 76 -6.16 -24.30 3.00
CA VAL A 76 -5.06 -23.43 2.53
C VAL A 76 -5.48 -21.97 2.55
N HIS A 77 -6.68 -21.65 2.09
CA HIS A 77 -7.24 -20.31 2.12
C HIS A 77 -7.43 -19.81 3.56
N LEU A 78 -7.96 -20.68 4.43
CA LEU A 78 -8.14 -20.38 5.85
C LEU A 78 -6.80 -20.04 6.53
N PHE A 79 -5.82 -20.94 6.41
CA PHE A 79 -4.49 -20.76 6.98
C PHE A 79 -3.82 -19.48 6.46
N ASN A 80 -3.84 -19.25 5.15
CA ASN A 80 -3.23 -18.07 4.54
C ASN A 80 -3.84 -16.76 5.06
N ASN A 81 -5.16 -16.68 5.26
CA ASN A 81 -5.78 -15.47 5.81
C ASN A 81 -5.46 -15.25 7.30
N PHE A 82 -5.44 -16.33 8.11
CA PHE A 82 -5.06 -16.24 9.52
C PHE A 82 -3.59 -15.86 9.70
N PHE A 83 -2.70 -16.53 8.98
CA PHE A 83 -1.28 -16.24 8.99
C PHE A 83 -1.02 -14.80 8.59
N LYS A 84 -1.64 -14.34 7.48
CA LYS A 84 -1.57 -12.95 7.04
C LYS A 84 -2.02 -11.98 8.14
N CYS A 85 -3.19 -12.18 8.72
CA CYS A 85 -3.72 -11.29 9.77
C CYS A 85 -2.74 -11.17 10.95
N GLY A 86 -2.22 -12.30 11.43
CA GLY A 86 -1.22 -12.33 12.51
C GLY A 86 0.09 -11.65 12.12
N PHE A 87 0.62 -11.96 10.92
CA PHE A 87 1.87 -11.42 10.42
C PHE A 87 1.82 -9.90 10.22
N LEU A 88 0.72 -9.39 9.63
CA LEU A 88 0.51 -7.95 9.43
C LEU A 88 0.39 -7.23 10.77
N THR A 89 -0.44 -7.75 11.68
CA THR A 89 -0.62 -7.18 13.02
C THR A 89 0.71 -7.09 13.76
N LEU A 90 1.50 -8.17 13.76
CA LEU A 90 2.80 -8.19 14.41
C LEU A 90 3.79 -7.23 13.75
N SER A 91 3.92 -7.28 12.43
CA SER A 91 4.87 -6.46 11.67
C SER A 91 4.60 -4.96 11.86
N TYR A 92 3.34 -4.54 11.74
CA TYR A 92 2.97 -3.15 11.93
C TYR A 92 2.96 -2.73 13.40
N GLY A 93 2.64 -3.63 14.34
CA GLY A 93 2.80 -3.37 15.77
C GLY A 93 4.26 -3.06 16.12
N ILE A 94 5.20 -3.90 15.66
CA ILE A 94 6.64 -3.67 15.80
C ILE A 94 7.03 -2.34 15.16
N MET A 95 6.59 -2.07 13.93
CA MET A 95 6.86 -0.82 13.23
C MET A 95 6.43 0.41 14.04
N LEU A 96 5.20 0.40 14.58
CA LEU A 96 4.69 1.49 15.41
C LEU A 96 5.56 1.69 16.66
N VAL A 97 5.93 0.61 17.36
CA VAL A 97 6.82 0.66 18.53
C VAL A 97 8.15 1.34 18.17
N PHE A 98 8.77 0.98 17.05
CA PHE A 98 10.02 1.61 16.61
C PHE A 98 9.83 3.08 16.24
N ILE A 99 8.74 3.44 15.55
CA ILE A 99 8.42 4.84 15.26
C ILE A 99 8.27 5.66 16.55
N PHE A 100 7.55 5.13 17.55
CA PHE A 100 7.37 5.81 18.84
C PHE A 100 8.70 5.96 19.60
N ARG A 101 9.52 4.90 19.63
CA ARG A 101 10.85 4.93 20.27
C ARG A 101 11.77 5.95 19.61
N LEU A 102 11.85 5.94 18.28
CA LEU A 102 12.67 6.89 17.52
C LEU A 102 12.19 8.32 17.74
N LYS A 103 10.86 8.56 17.71
CA LYS A 103 10.28 9.88 17.98
C LYS A 103 10.68 10.43 19.36
N ASN A 104 10.65 9.58 20.39
CA ASN A 104 11.01 9.96 21.76
C ASN A 104 12.53 10.19 21.95
N GLN A 105 13.38 9.55 21.13
CA GLN A 105 14.83 9.76 21.14
C GLN A 105 15.26 11.00 20.33
N THR A 106 14.41 11.50 19.43
CA THR A 106 14.71 12.63 18.54
C THR A 106 14.86 13.99 19.19
N SER A 107 14.74 14.12 20.51
CA SER A 107 15.13 15.37 21.18
C SER A 107 16.61 15.71 20.96
N HIS A 108 17.46 14.76 20.49
CA HIS A 108 18.88 15.05 20.26
C HIS A 108 19.55 14.58 18.95
N GLN A 109 19.06 13.62 18.12
CA GLN A 109 19.98 13.11 17.07
C GLN A 109 19.49 12.39 15.78
N GLY A 110 18.25 12.54 15.28
CA GLY A 110 17.98 11.98 13.94
C GLY A 110 16.61 12.23 13.34
N THR A 111 16.54 13.07 12.32
CA THR A 111 15.28 13.35 11.60
C THR A 111 14.73 12.09 10.93
N LEU A 112 13.72 11.46 11.55
CA LEU A 112 12.84 10.49 10.90
C LEU A 112 12.31 11.11 9.60
N THR A 113 12.57 10.47 8.46
CA THR A 113 12.08 11.00 7.20
C THR A 113 10.56 10.91 7.19
N THR A 114 9.89 12.06 7.20
CA THR A 114 8.43 12.21 7.17
C THR A 114 7.79 11.39 6.03
N PHE A 115 8.51 11.19 4.92
CA PHE A 115 8.07 10.35 3.82
C PHE A 115 7.90 8.87 4.20
N HIS A 116 8.90 8.25 4.81
CA HIS A 116 8.86 6.84 5.20
C HIS A 116 7.75 6.57 6.20
N VAL A 117 7.55 7.47 7.17
CA VAL A 117 6.43 7.39 8.12
C VAL A 117 5.09 7.49 7.39
N LYS A 118 4.90 8.48 6.51
CA LYS A 118 3.64 8.66 5.78
C LYS A 118 3.25 7.45 4.93
N VAL A 119 4.20 6.89 4.16
CA VAL A 119 3.92 5.71 3.33
C VAL A 119 3.60 4.50 4.22
N SER A 120 4.28 4.37 5.35
CA SER A 120 4.04 3.25 6.27
C SER A 120 2.69 3.32 6.98
N ILE A 121 2.22 4.53 7.32
CA ILE A 121 0.86 4.72 7.83
C ILE A 121 -0.18 4.40 6.75
N GLN A 122 0.05 4.77 5.49
CA GLN A 122 -0.86 4.39 4.40
C GLN A 122 -1.02 2.88 4.28
N THR A 123 0.09 2.14 4.29
CA THR A 123 0.05 0.68 4.15
C THR A 123 -0.51 0.00 5.40
N LEU A 124 -0.30 0.57 6.60
CA LEU A 124 -0.98 0.16 7.82
C LEU A 124 -2.50 0.36 7.71
N THR A 125 -2.98 1.50 7.23
CA THR A 125 -4.44 1.72 7.04
C THR A 125 -5.04 0.67 6.10
N ILE A 126 -4.35 0.35 5.00
CA ILE A 126 -4.77 -0.72 4.07
C ILE A 126 -4.77 -2.09 4.76
N ALA A 127 -3.76 -2.38 5.58
CA ALA A 127 -3.68 -3.63 6.34
C ALA A 127 -4.81 -3.78 7.35
N VAL A 128 -5.13 -2.72 8.12
CA VAL A 128 -6.26 -2.71 9.07
C VAL A 128 -7.58 -2.97 8.36
N LEU A 129 -7.82 -2.34 7.20
CA LEU A 129 -9.00 -2.63 6.39
C LEU A 129 -9.02 -4.10 5.94
N GLY A 130 -7.88 -4.63 5.49
CA GLY A 130 -7.73 -6.03 5.07
C GLY A 130 -7.94 -7.04 6.20
N ASP A 131 -7.57 -6.71 7.42
CA ASP A 131 -7.77 -7.56 8.59
C ASP A 131 -9.22 -7.48 9.08
N ALA A 132 -9.86 -6.31 9.00
CA ALA A 132 -11.30 -6.17 9.26
C ALA A 132 -12.16 -7.03 8.33
N VAL A 133 -11.77 -7.18 7.05
CA VAL A 133 -12.38 -8.13 6.11
C VAL A 133 -12.27 -9.56 6.61
N THR A 134 -11.07 -9.95 7.04
CA THR A 134 -10.80 -11.31 7.51
C THR A 134 -11.65 -11.62 8.73
N VAL A 135 -11.71 -10.70 9.70
CA VAL A 135 -12.57 -10.80 10.87
C VAL A 135 -14.04 -10.88 10.49
N GLY A 136 -14.51 -10.06 9.53
CA GLY A 136 -15.90 -10.09 9.05
C GLY A 136 -16.31 -11.45 8.47
N TYR A 137 -15.46 -12.05 7.64
CA TYR A 137 -15.72 -13.40 7.11
C TYR A 137 -15.66 -14.48 8.19
N LEU A 138 -14.70 -14.39 9.11
CA LEU A 138 -14.61 -15.34 10.22
C LEU A 138 -15.82 -15.24 11.16
N ALA A 139 -16.25 -14.02 11.48
CA ALA A 139 -17.43 -13.77 12.30
C ALA A 139 -18.68 -14.39 11.66
N SER A 140 -18.83 -14.28 10.33
CA SER A 140 -19.96 -14.84 9.60
C SER A 140 -20.05 -16.37 9.66
N TYR A 141 -18.91 -17.05 9.85
CA TYR A 141 -18.82 -18.51 9.72
C TYR A 141 -18.59 -19.25 11.04
N TYR A 142 -17.87 -18.63 11.98
CA TYR A 142 -17.40 -19.31 13.20
C TYR A 142 -18.02 -18.77 14.49
N LEU A 143 -18.63 -17.58 14.47
CA LEU A 143 -19.30 -17.06 15.66
C LEU A 143 -20.77 -17.51 15.67
N PRO A 144 -21.31 -17.96 16.82
CA PRO A 144 -22.72 -18.27 16.97
C PRO A 144 -23.53 -16.96 17.05
N LEU A 145 -23.63 -16.26 15.92
CA LEU A 145 -24.37 -15.01 15.80
C LEU A 145 -25.87 -15.30 15.70
N SER A 146 -26.69 -14.37 16.21
CA SER A 146 -28.14 -14.45 15.98
C SER A 146 -28.43 -14.35 14.48
N ASN A 147 -29.54 -14.96 14.03
CA ASN A 147 -29.93 -14.99 12.62
C ASN A 147 -29.97 -13.59 11.98
N SER A 148 -30.39 -12.57 12.73
CA SER A 148 -30.43 -11.19 12.26
C SER A 148 -29.04 -10.58 12.04
N ILE A 149 -28.05 -10.93 12.85
CA ILE A 149 -26.68 -10.41 12.73
C ILE A 149 -25.91 -11.20 11.66
N ALA A 150 -26.08 -12.52 11.62
CA ALA A 150 -25.41 -13.40 10.67
C ALA A 150 -25.68 -12.98 9.21
N GLN A 151 -26.93 -12.65 8.86
CA GLN A 151 -27.33 -12.19 7.53
C GLN A 151 -26.60 -10.92 7.05
N HIS A 152 -26.26 -10.02 7.97
CA HIS A 152 -25.59 -8.76 7.64
C HIS A 152 -24.07 -8.85 7.69
N THR A 153 -23.52 -9.80 8.46
CA THR A 153 -22.08 -9.91 8.69
C THR A 153 -21.34 -10.28 7.41
N GLY A 154 -21.89 -11.19 6.60
CA GLY A 154 -21.28 -11.56 5.31
C GLY A 154 -21.30 -10.40 4.31
N THR A 155 -22.44 -9.71 4.18
CA THR A 155 -22.57 -8.50 3.35
C THR A 155 -21.57 -7.42 3.77
N PHE A 156 -21.41 -7.18 5.07
CA PHE A 156 -20.44 -6.22 5.60
C PHE A 156 -19.00 -6.63 5.28
N GLY A 157 -18.67 -7.93 5.42
CA GLY A 157 -17.38 -8.49 5.00
C GLY A 157 -17.10 -8.27 3.52
N GLN A 158 -18.10 -8.46 2.65
CA GLN A 158 -17.98 -8.21 1.21
C GLN A 158 -17.76 -6.72 0.90
N LEU A 159 -18.49 -5.82 1.55
CA LEU A 159 -18.30 -4.38 1.38
C LEU A 159 -16.90 -3.93 1.81
N LEU A 160 -16.39 -4.46 2.93
CA LEU A 160 -15.01 -4.21 3.35
C LEU A 160 -14.01 -4.78 2.33
N TRP A 161 -14.28 -5.96 1.76
CA TRP A 161 -13.40 -6.58 0.77
C TRP A 161 -13.31 -5.73 -0.51
N ILE A 162 -14.44 -5.25 -1.02
CA ILE A 162 -14.50 -4.30 -2.14
C ILE A 162 -13.76 -3.00 -1.78
N SER A 163 -13.94 -2.52 -0.54
CA SER A 163 -13.30 -1.30 -0.05
C SER A 163 -11.78 -1.43 0.06
N VAL A 164 -11.24 -2.62 0.34
CA VAL A 164 -9.77 -2.84 0.34
C VAL A 164 -9.20 -2.68 -1.07
N HIS A 165 -9.84 -3.28 -2.08
CA HIS A 165 -9.35 -3.22 -3.46
C HIS A 165 -9.51 -1.82 -4.06
N SER A 166 -10.69 -1.20 -3.90
CA SER A 166 -10.95 0.15 -4.42
C SER A 166 -10.27 1.24 -3.57
N GLY A 167 -10.33 1.10 -2.25
CA GLY A 167 -9.86 2.09 -1.29
C GLY A 167 -8.34 2.18 -1.23
N SER A 168 -7.59 1.08 -1.45
CA SER A 168 -6.13 1.15 -1.54
C SER A 168 -5.65 2.09 -2.64
N GLY A 169 -6.30 2.08 -3.81
CA GLY A 169 -6.04 3.01 -4.90
C GLY A 169 -6.33 4.47 -4.52
N LEU A 170 -7.46 4.72 -3.85
CA LEU A 170 -7.83 6.06 -3.36
C LEU A 170 -6.85 6.56 -2.30
N ILE A 171 -6.44 5.71 -1.37
CA ILE A 171 -5.44 6.01 -0.33
C ILE A 171 -4.14 6.50 -0.99
N TYR A 172 -3.62 5.77 -1.99
CA TYR A 172 -2.43 6.22 -2.72
C TYR A 172 -2.68 7.51 -3.49
N LEU A 173 -3.82 7.65 -4.16
CA LEU A 173 -4.13 8.84 -4.96
C LEU A 173 -4.19 10.11 -4.11
N PHE A 174 -4.76 10.05 -2.90
CA PHE A 174 -4.93 11.22 -2.03
C PHE A 174 -3.74 11.44 -1.08
N MET A 175 -3.17 10.37 -0.53
CA MET A 175 -2.15 10.49 0.52
C MET A 175 -0.72 10.50 -0.05
N ASN A 176 -0.49 9.99 -1.26
CA ASN A 176 0.83 10.03 -1.91
C ASN A 176 0.92 11.21 -2.88
N ARG A 177 1.59 12.28 -2.46
CA ARG A 177 1.77 13.52 -3.26
C ARG A 177 2.39 13.26 -4.64
N ALA A 178 3.33 12.33 -4.75
CA ALA A 178 3.99 12.04 -6.02
C ALA A 178 3.01 11.39 -7.00
N VAL A 179 2.22 10.43 -6.52
CA VAL A 179 1.14 9.78 -7.30
C VAL A 179 0.09 10.81 -7.68
N ASN A 180 -0.41 11.60 -6.72
CA ASN A 180 -1.39 12.65 -6.97
C ASN A 180 -0.94 13.64 -8.04
N LYS A 181 0.32 14.10 -7.96
CA LYS A 181 0.90 15.05 -8.93
C LYS A 181 1.00 14.44 -10.32
N LYS A 182 1.44 13.18 -10.44
CA LYS A 182 1.47 12.47 -11.73
C LYS A 182 0.07 12.27 -12.30
N PHE A 183 -0.88 11.86 -11.46
CA PHE A 183 -2.28 11.69 -11.86
C PHE A 183 -2.89 12.99 -12.38
N LYS A 184 -2.77 14.09 -11.61
CA LYS A 184 -3.21 15.42 -12.05
C LYS A 184 -2.52 15.86 -13.34
N ARG A 185 -1.23 15.56 -13.54
CA ARG A 185 -0.56 15.88 -14.81
C ARG A 185 -1.14 15.11 -16.00
N MET A 186 -1.51 13.85 -15.82
CA MET A 186 -2.11 13.05 -16.91
C MET A 186 -3.49 13.57 -17.31
N PHE A 187 -4.35 13.90 -16.34
CA PHE A 187 -5.74 14.25 -16.62
C PHE A 187 -6.02 15.77 -16.67
N CYS A 188 -5.29 16.58 -15.89
CA CYS A 188 -5.42 18.04 -15.86
C CYS A 188 -4.26 18.74 -16.58
N GLY A 189 -3.11 18.10 -16.77
CA GLY A 189 -2.00 18.65 -17.57
C GLY A 189 -2.24 18.57 -19.08
N ALA A 190 -3.08 17.64 -19.54
CA ALA A 190 -3.60 17.64 -20.91
C ALA A 190 -4.40 18.92 -21.22
N TYR A 191 -5.06 19.52 -20.21
CA TYR A 191 -5.73 20.82 -20.34
C TYR A 191 -4.73 21.98 -20.46
N GLN A 192 -3.57 21.90 -19.78
CA GLN A 192 -2.51 22.93 -19.88
C GLN A 192 -1.75 22.88 -21.21
N LEU A 193 -1.55 21.70 -21.81
CA LEU A 193 -0.96 21.60 -23.16
C LEU A 193 -1.90 22.11 -24.26
N ARG A 194 -3.22 21.98 -24.07
CA ARG A 194 -4.22 22.54 -25.00
C ARG A 194 -4.34 24.06 -24.92
N ASN A 195 -4.13 24.65 -23.73
CA ASN A 195 -4.23 26.10 -23.52
C ASN A 195 -2.86 26.82 -23.53
N GLY A 196 -1.74 26.10 -23.53
CA GLY A 196 -0.38 26.66 -23.50
C GLY A 196 0.28 26.87 -24.87
N LEU A 197 -0.41 26.53 -25.98
CA LEU A 197 0.00 26.93 -27.34
C LEU A 197 -0.54 28.31 -27.74
N GLY A 198 -1.20 29.03 -26.82
CA GLY A 198 -1.64 30.41 -27.00
C GLY A 198 -0.73 31.39 -26.27
N VAL A 199 0.19 32.00 -27.03
CA VAL A 199 0.83 33.31 -26.76
C VAL A 199 1.80 33.38 -25.58
N THR A 200 3.10 33.26 -25.86
CA THR A 200 4.13 34.04 -25.15
C THR A 200 4.35 35.36 -25.91
N PRO A 201 4.04 36.53 -25.33
CA PRO A 201 4.46 37.81 -25.90
C PRO A 201 5.98 37.92 -25.78
N ASN A 202 6.59 38.20 -26.92
CA ASN A 202 8.00 38.47 -27.11
C ASN A 202 8.41 39.73 -26.30
N THR A 203 9.14 39.56 -25.20
CA THR A 203 9.85 40.68 -24.53
C THR A 203 11.35 40.51 -24.71
N GLY A 204 11.80 40.62 -25.96
CA GLY A 204 13.20 40.83 -26.29
C GLY A 204 13.57 42.30 -26.09
N VAL A 205 14.03 42.66 -24.89
CA VAL A 205 14.86 43.85 -24.68
C VAL A 205 16.29 43.37 -24.48
N HIS A 206 17.06 43.37 -25.57
CA HIS A 206 18.51 43.23 -25.53
C HIS A 206 19.12 44.53 -24.99
N SER A 207 19.51 44.55 -23.72
CA SER A 207 20.47 45.52 -23.18
C SER A 207 21.89 44.94 -23.31
N LEU A 208 22.73 45.63 -24.09
CA LEU A 208 24.15 45.31 -24.25
C LEU A 208 24.93 45.55 -22.94
N PRO A 209 25.99 44.78 -22.64
CA PRO A 209 26.86 45.03 -21.49
C PRO A 209 27.77 46.24 -21.74
N ARG A 210 27.77 47.19 -20.81
CA ARG A 210 28.68 48.34 -20.78
C ARG A 210 30.02 47.91 -20.20
N THR A 211 31.03 47.77 -21.06
CA THR A 211 32.43 47.52 -20.66
C THR A 211 32.99 48.77 -19.98
N THR A 212 33.27 48.70 -18.68
CA THR A 212 34.02 49.72 -17.94
C THR A 212 35.51 49.46 -18.10
N LEU A 213 36.18 50.29 -18.90
CA LEU A 213 37.63 50.40 -18.96
C LEU A 213 38.09 51.19 -17.72
N LYS A 214 38.78 50.53 -16.78
CA LYS A 214 39.58 51.20 -15.74
C LYS A 214 40.96 51.46 -16.34
N ILE A 215 41.32 52.73 -16.50
CA ILE A 215 42.69 53.18 -16.72
C ILE A 215 43.14 53.78 -15.39
N ASP A 216 44.15 53.18 -14.77
CA ASP A 216 44.79 53.68 -13.56
C ASP A 216 45.84 54.74 -13.95
N PRO A 217 45.93 55.89 -13.25
CA PRO A 217 46.95 56.89 -13.52
C PRO A 217 48.20 56.65 -12.65
N THR A 218 49.35 57.05 -13.21
CA THR A 218 50.63 57.35 -12.51
C THR A 218 51.32 56.21 -11.76
N ASP A 219 52.27 55.54 -12.43
CA ASP A 219 53.74 55.72 -12.27
C ASP A 219 54.51 54.67 -13.10
#